data_AF-A0AB36H2U0-F1
#
_entry.id   AF-A0AB36H2U0-F1
#
_cell.length_a   1.000
_cell.length_b   1.000
_cell.length_c   1.000
_cell.angle_alpha   90.00
_cell.angle_beta   90.00
_cell.angle_gamma   90.00
#
_symmetry.space_group_name_H-M   'P 1'
#
loop_
_entity.id
_entity.type
_entity.pdbx_description
1 polymer ?
#
loop_
_entity_poly.entity_id
_entity_poly.type
_entity_poly.pdbx_seq_one_letter_code
_entity_poly.pdbx_strand_id
1 'polypeptide(L)'
;MKLRPLSRAAALMGIAAFSLSGCAYFNPTQTHHFYQPAEGALLNFTPEGASKPVGVRNLLAVKGANGVQVTGAIVNQSTEDFTVSLAFVEGANGGASINVPAGETIKIGGEGVDPIQVTTSKKPGDNLFVDITVGNETQRLTVQLLDESLEYLAPEK
;
A
#
# COMPACT_ATOMS: atom_id res chain seq x y z
N MET A 1 1.70 -35.28 50.89
CA MET A 1 1.52 -33.81 50.94
C MET A 1 0.14 -33.46 50.37
N LYS A 2 -0.88 -33.23 51.20
CA LYS A 2 -2.24 -32.88 50.74
C LYS A 2 -2.25 -31.41 50.33
N LEU A 3 -2.37 -31.12 49.04
CA LEU A 3 -2.54 -29.77 48.52
C LEU A 3 -3.83 -29.14 49.07
N ARG A 4 -3.73 -27.92 49.60
CA ARG A 4 -4.83 -27.15 50.19
C ARG A 4 -5.89 -26.87 49.12
N PRO A 5 -7.19 -26.81 49.44
CA PRO A 5 -8.27 -26.62 48.45
C PRO A 5 -8.06 -25.37 47.57
N LEU A 6 -7.47 -24.30 48.11
CA LEU A 6 -7.09 -23.11 47.36
C LEU A 6 -6.07 -23.36 46.24
N SER A 7 -5.05 -24.20 46.50
CA SER A 7 -4.02 -24.51 45.49
C SER A 7 -4.55 -25.34 44.32
N ARG A 8 -5.61 -26.13 44.56
CA ARG A 8 -6.29 -26.90 43.49
C ARG A 8 -7.15 -26.01 42.62
N ALA A 9 -7.86 -25.05 43.21
CA ALA A 9 -8.64 -24.07 42.47
C ALA A 9 -7.76 -23.19 41.57
N ALA A 10 -6.61 -22.73 42.09
CA ALA A 10 -5.66 -21.94 41.31
C ALA A 10 -5.06 -22.73 40.12
N ALA A 11 -4.71 -24.00 40.32
CA ALA A 11 -4.20 -24.86 39.25
C ALA A 11 -5.24 -25.10 38.14
N LEU A 12 -6.52 -25.32 38.51
CA LEU A 12 -7.61 -25.49 37.56
C LEU A 12 -7.89 -24.22 36.75
N MET A 13 -7.86 -23.05 37.38
CA MET A 13 -7.99 -21.77 36.67
C MET A 13 -6.82 -21.52 35.71
N GLY A 14 -5.60 -21.88 36.09
CA GLY A 14 -4.43 -21.76 35.22
C GLY A 14 -4.53 -22.65 33.97
N ILE A 15 -4.98 -23.89 34.12
CA ILE A 15 -5.20 -24.81 32.99
C ILE A 15 -6.32 -24.28 32.08
N ALA A 16 -7.41 -23.77 32.64
CA ALA A 16 -8.52 -23.20 31.87
C ALA A 16 -8.12 -21.93 31.10
N ALA A 17 -7.31 -21.06 31.69
CA ALA A 17 -6.80 -19.87 31.01
C ALA A 17 -5.84 -20.23 29.86
N PHE A 18 -4.95 -21.21 30.08
CA PHE A 18 -4.06 -21.71 29.03
C PHE A 18 -4.83 -22.38 27.88
N SER A 19 -5.84 -23.20 28.18
CA SER A 19 -6.64 -23.85 27.14
C SER A 19 -7.46 -22.85 26.31
N LEU A 20 -8.03 -21.79 26.92
CA LEU A 20 -8.71 -20.72 26.17
C LEU A 20 -7.74 -19.88 25.31
N SER A 21 -6.52 -19.60 25.80
CA SER A 21 -5.50 -18.89 25.01
C SER A 21 -5.00 -19.69 23.80
N GLY A 22 -5.12 -21.03 23.85
CA GLY A 22 -4.78 -21.90 22.72
C GLY A 22 -5.63 -21.64 21.47
N CYS A 23 -6.91 -21.30 21.63
CA CYS A 23 -7.78 -20.99 20.49
C CYS A 23 -7.35 -19.70 19.75
N ALA A 24 -6.85 -18.69 20.48
CA ALA A 24 -6.35 -17.45 19.88
C ALA A 24 -5.02 -17.65 19.11
N TYR A 25 -4.22 -18.65 19.50
CA TYR A 25 -2.97 -18.98 18.83
C TYR A 25 -3.18 -19.74 17.51
N PHE A 26 -4.11 -20.70 17.48
CA PHE A 26 -4.42 -21.49 16.27
C PHE A 26 -5.41 -20.80 15.33
N ASN A 27 -6.15 -19.80 15.81
CA ASN A 27 -7.04 -18.98 15.00
C ASN A 27 -6.62 -17.52 15.14
N PRO A 28 -5.50 -17.12 14.50
CA PRO A 28 -5.08 -15.73 14.52
C PRO A 28 -6.23 -14.83 14.02
N THR A 29 -6.34 -13.64 14.61
CA THR A 29 -7.37 -12.70 14.20
C THR A 29 -7.14 -12.30 12.75
N GLN A 30 -8.10 -12.66 11.90
CA GLN A 30 -7.99 -12.45 10.45
C GLN A 30 -7.78 -10.98 10.07
N THR A 31 -8.17 -10.05 10.93
CA THR A 31 -7.99 -8.60 10.76
C THR A 31 -6.54 -8.12 10.84
N HIS A 32 -5.60 -8.93 11.35
CA HIS A 32 -4.17 -8.61 11.33
C HIS A 32 -3.46 -9.09 10.06
N HIS A 33 -4.13 -9.87 9.21
CA HIS A 33 -3.60 -10.17 7.90
C HIS A 33 -3.71 -8.92 7.02
N PHE A 34 -2.55 -8.38 6.66
CA PHE A 34 -2.48 -7.25 5.75
C PHE A 34 -3.05 -7.68 4.39
N TYR A 35 -4.20 -7.10 4.05
CA TYR A 35 -4.80 -7.18 2.74
C TYR A 35 -5.10 -5.77 2.26
N GLN A 36 -4.98 -5.53 0.97
CA GLN A 36 -5.32 -4.26 0.33
C GLN A 36 -6.75 -4.36 -0.20
N PRO A 37 -7.74 -3.72 0.46
CA PRO A 37 -9.13 -3.76 -0.03
C PRO A 37 -9.35 -2.92 -1.28
N ALA A 38 -8.38 -2.09 -1.67
CA ALA A 38 -8.47 -1.22 -2.82
C ALA A 38 -7.79 -1.83 -4.05
N GLU A 39 -8.24 -1.43 -5.24
CA GLU A 39 -7.71 -1.91 -6.53
C GLU A 39 -6.32 -1.36 -6.84
N GLY A 40 -5.94 -0.24 -6.23
CA GLY A 40 -4.65 0.38 -6.44
C GLY A 40 -3.51 -0.35 -5.73
N ALA A 41 -2.36 -0.40 -6.40
CA ALA A 41 -1.15 -1.01 -5.87
C ALA A 41 -0.51 -0.13 -4.78
N LEU A 42 0.29 -0.74 -3.89
CA LEU A 42 1.07 -0.02 -2.90
C LEU A 42 2.49 -0.53 -2.85
N LEU A 43 3.39 0.34 -2.38
CA LEU A 43 4.78 -0.01 -2.12
C LEU A 43 5.31 0.82 -0.95
N ASN A 44 6.20 0.23 -0.16
CA ASN A 44 6.87 0.91 0.95
C ASN A 44 8.37 0.74 0.84
N PHE A 45 9.08 1.83 1.07
CA PHE A 45 10.52 1.93 1.23
C PHE A 45 10.80 2.29 2.69
N THR A 46 11.93 1.82 3.20
CA THR A 46 12.51 2.37 4.44
C THR A 46 13.93 2.79 4.08
N PRO A 47 14.08 3.98 3.43
CA PRO A 47 15.37 4.42 2.92
C PRO A 47 16.42 4.47 4.03
N GLU A 48 17.68 4.33 3.67
CA GLU A 48 18.79 4.49 4.62
C GLU A 48 18.66 5.82 5.38
N GLY A 49 18.68 5.75 6.72
CA GLY A 49 18.50 6.90 7.60
C GLY A 49 17.04 7.16 8.04
N ALA A 50 16.04 6.63 7.33
CA ALA A 50 14.65 6.81 7.70
C ALA A 50 14.21 5.83 8.81
N SER A 51 13.65 6.36 9.90
CA SER A 51 13.07 5.54 10.99
C SER A 51 11.68 5.01 10.69
N LYS A 52 11.01 5.53 9.66
CA LYS A 52 9.64 5.23 9.26
C LYS A 52 9.53 5.22 7.73
N PRO A 53 8.54 4.52 7.15
CA PRO A 53 8.53 4.26 5.73
C PRO A 53 8.06 5.47 4.91
N VAL A 54 8.55 5.50 3.67
CA VAL A 54 8.03 6.34 2.58
C VAL A 54 7.43 5.42 1.55
N GLY A 55 6.27 5.73 1.01
CA GLY A 55 5.63 4.79 0.11
C GLY A 55 4.50 5.36 -0.71
N VAL A 56 4.11 4.59 -1.71
CA VAL A 56 2.98 4.89 -2.57
C VAL A 56 1.76 4.10 -2.07
N ARG A 57 0.59 4.71 -2.18
CA ARG A 57 -0.71 4.16 -1.77
C ARG A 57 -1.69 4.29 -2.91
N ASN A 58 -2.46 3.22 -3.12
CA ASN A 58 -3.57 3.18 -4.07
C ASN A 58 -3.16 3.71 -5.46
N LEU A 59 -1.98 3.31 -5.96
CA LEU A 59 -1.54 3.67 -7.30
C LEU A 59 -2.42 2.93 -8.30
N LEU A 60 -3.23 3.67 -9.02
CA LEU A 60 -4.33 3.16 -9.83
C LEU A 60 -4.17 3.68 -11.26
N ALA A 61 -4.20 2.79 -12.25
CA ALA A 61 -4.11 3.17 -13.66
C ALA A 61 -5.45 2.89 -14.35
N VAL A 62 -6.09 3.93 -14.88
CA VAL A 62 -7.38 3.82 -15.57
C VAL A 62 -7.24 4.29 -17.01
N LYS A 63 -7.65 3.45 -17.96
CA LYS A 63 -7.70 3.77 -19.38
C LYS A 63 -9.07 4.33 -19.74
N GLY A 64 -9.11 5.62 -20.03
CA GLY A 64 -10.29 6.33 -20.52
C GLY A 64 -10.18 6.71 -21.99
N ALA A 65 -11.13 7.53 -22.45
CA ALA A 65 -11.15 8.03 -23.82
C ALA A 65 -9.92 8.90 -24.18
N ASN A 66 -9.33 9.56 -23.20
CA ASN A 66 -8.22 10.51 -23.36
C ASN A 66 -6.83 9.90 -23.10
N GLY A 67 -6.73 8.58 -22.88
CA GLY A 67 -5.48 7.90 -22.55
C GLY A 67 -5.52 7.18 -21.20
N VAL A 68 -4.35 6.84 -20.66
CA VAL A 68 -4.24 6.23 -19.33
C VAL A 68 -3.87 7.30 -18.31
N GLN A 69 -4.72 7.47 -17.31
CA GLN A 69 -4.47 8.35 -16.17
C GLN A 69 -4.09 7.51 -14.97
N VAL A 70 -3.06 7.96 -14.25
CA VAL A 70 -2.63 7.31 -13.02
C VAL A 70 -2.81 8.26 -11.84
N THR A 71 -3.52 7.77 -10.83
CA THR A 71 -3.81 8.46 -9.57
C THR A 71 -3.33 7.66 -8.37
N GLY A 72 -3.28 8.28 -7.20
CA GLY A 72 -2.86 7.62 -5.97
C GLY A 72 -2.40 8.63 -4.93
N ALA A 73 -1.58 8.19 -3.98
CA ALA A 73 -0.95 9.07 -3.02
C ALA A 73 0.47 8.60 -2.69
N ILE A 74 1.33 9.55 -2.35
CA ILE A 74 2.66 9.30 -1.81
C ILE A 74 2.66 9.77 -0.36
N VAL A 75 3.01 8.88 0.55
CA VAL A 75 2.99 9.11 2.00
C VAL A 75 4.43 9.03 2.50
N ASN A 76 4.91 10.11 3.11
CA ASN A 76 6.20 10.13 3.79
C ASN A 76 5.98 10.13 5.29
N GLN A 77 6.12 8.98 5.95
CA GLN A 77 5.98 8.89 7.40
C GLN A 77 7.29 9.18 8.15
N SER A 78 8.37 9.44 7.41
CA SER A 78 9.69 9.71 7.97
C SER A 78 9.80 11.14 8.52
N THR A 79 10.96 11.44 9.09
CA THR A 79 11.32 12.77 9.60
C THR A 79 12.14 13.59 8.60
N GLU A 80 12.35 13.08 7.39
CA GLU A 80 13.15 13.71 6.34
C GLU A 80 12.32 13.93 5.09
N ASP A 81 12.65 14.96 4.31
CA ASP A 81 12.01 15.22 3.03
C ASP A 81 12.55 14.24 1.98
N PHE A 82 11.66 13.67 1.17
CA PHE A 82 12.05 12.75 0.10
C PHE A 82 11.43 13.18 -1.23
N THR A 83 12.23 13.09 -2.29
CA THR A 83 11.71 13.10 -3.66
C THR A 83 11.45 11.67 -4.10
N VAL A 84 10.22 11.40 -4.52
CA VAL A 84 9.78 10.10 -5.01
C VAL A 84 9.56 10.17 -6.51
N SER A 85 10.31 9.36 -7.25
CA SER A 85 10.22 9.27 -8.71
C SER A 85 9.44 8.02 -9.11
N LEU A 86 8.51 8.16 -10.06
CA LEU A 86 7.76 7.09 -10.67
C LEU A 86 8.06 7.09 -12.17
N ALA A 87 8.52 5.95 -12.70
CA ALA A 87 8.79 5.78 -14.12
C ALA A 87 8.05 4.55 -14.65
N PHE A 88 7.17 4.75 -15.62
CA PHE A 88 6.49 3.65 -16.30
C PHE A 88 7.43 3.01 -17.31
N VAL A 89 7.46 1.69 -17.34
CA VAL A 89 8.39 0.88 -18.15
C VAL A 89 7.66 -0.24 -18.88
N GLU A 90 8.39 -1.00 -19.70
CA GLU A 90 7.91 -2.22 -20.36
C GLU A 90 6.63 -2.03 -21.19
N GLY A 91 6.71 -1.08 -22.13
CA GLY A 91 5.62 -0.78 -23.07
C GLY A 91 4.59 0.21 -22.54
N ALA A 92 4.85 0.83 -21.40
CA ALA A 92 4.21 2.05 -20.94
C ALA A 92 5.25 3.18 -20.83
N ASN A 93 4.84 4.39 -21.16
CA ASN A 93 5.68 5.59 -21.09
C ASN A 93 4.96 6.69 -20.32
N GLY A 94 5.65 7.30 -19.37
CA GLY A 94 5.12 8.32 -18.48
C GLY A 94 5.86 8.29 -17.15
N GLY A 95 5.66 9.30 -16.31
CA GLY A 95 6.31 9.36 -15.01
C GLY A 95 6.16 10.71 -14.35
N ALA A 96 6.58 10.78 -13.08
CA ALA A 96 6.61 12.00 -12.30
C ALA A 96 7.70 11.92 -11.24
N SER A 97 8.21 13.08 -10.84
CA SER A 97 9.11 13.21 -9.69
C SER A 97 8.48 14.22 -8.73
N ILE A 98 8.14 13.75 -7.53
CA ILE A 98 7.30 14.49 -6.58
C ILE A 98 8.06 14.64 -5.28
N ASN A 99 8.24 15.89 -4.83
CA ASN A 99 8.79 16.17 -3.51
C ASN A 99 7.72 15.98 -2.45
N VAL A 100 8.02 15.18 -1.42
CA VAL A 100 7.12 14.83 -0.34
C VAL A 100 7.80 15.18 0.99
N PRO A 101 7.41 16.29 1.62
CA PRO A 101 7.99 16.69 2.89
C PRO A 101 7.80 15.64 3.99
N ALA A 102 8.63 15.71 5.02
CA ALA A 102 8.55 14.84 6.19
C ALA A 102 7.15 14.88 6.83
N GLY A 103 6.59 13.69 7.09
CA GLY A 103 5.27 13.55 7.70
C GLY A 103 4.06 13.84 6.79
N GLU A 104 4.29 14.26 5.53
CA GLU A 104 3.24 14.69 4.63
C GLU A 104 2.70 13.58 3.71
N THR A 105 1.53 13.85 3.13
CA THR A 105 0.91 13.03 2.10
C THR A 105 0.54 13.88 0.90
N ILE A 106 1.07 13.52 -0.27
CA ILE A 106 0.75 14.17 -1.55
C ILE A 106 -0.16 13.27 -2.36
N LYS A 107 -1.30 13.79 -2.80
CA LYS A 107 -2.26 13.08 -3.66
C LYS A 107 -1.95 13.35 -5.13
N ILE A 108 -1.87 12.29 -5.94
CA ILE A 108 -1.72 12.35 -7.39
C ILE A 108 -3.11 12.29 -8.02
N GLY A 109 -3.46 13.28 -8.84
CA GLY A 109 -4.80 13.44 -9.38
C GLY A 109 -5.81 14.00 -8.38
N GLY A 110 -5.33 14.75 -7.39
CA GLY A 110 -6.16 15.52 -6.46
C GLY A 110 -5.75 17.00 -6.46
N GLU A 111 -6.07 17.73 -5.40
CA GLU A 111 -5.62 19.12 -5.26
C GLU A 111 -4.07 19.20 -5.21
N GLY A 112 -3.47 19.91 -6.16
CA GLY A 112 -2.05 20.28 -6.16
C GLY A 112 -1.13 19.46 -7.05
N VAL A 113 -1.48 18.22 -7.40
CA VAL A 113 -0.71 17.39 -8.36
C VAL A 113 -1.65 16.73 -9.34
N ASP A 114 -1.46 17.02 -10.62
CA ASP A 114 -2.24 16.44 -11.72
C ASP A 114 -2.05 14.91 -11.80
N PRO A 115 -3.03 14.18 -12.37
CA PRO A 115 -2.86 12.77 -12.69
C PRO A 115 -1.65 12.53 -13.61
N ILE A 116 -0.91 11.45 -13.38
CA ILE A 116 0.22 11.10 -14.26
C ILE A 116 -0.36 10.53 -15.55
N GLN A 117 -0.02 11.18 -16.67
CA GLN A 117 -0.43 10.73 -17.99
C GLN A 117 0.51 9.64 -18.49
N VAL A 118 -0.05 8.48 -18.86
CA VAL A 118 0.71 7.33 -19.34
C VAL A 118 0.24 6.94 -20.75
N THR A 119 1.20 6.73 -21.64
CA THR A 119 0.94 6.21 -22.99
C THR A 119 1.34 4.74 -23.06
N THR A 120 0.41 3.88 -23.49
CA THR A 120 0.67 2.45 -23.67
C THR A 120 -0.28 1.82 -24.69
N SER A 121 0.20 0.80 -25.40
CA SER A 121 -0.62 -0.06 -26.27
C SER A 121 -1.34 -1.18 -25.51
N LYS A 122 -1.04 -1.36 -24.21
CA LYS A 122 -1.68 -2.35 -23.35
C LYS A 122 -3.18 -2.09 -23.18
N LYS A 123 -3.93 -3.15 -22.90
CA LYS A 123 -5.40 -3.14 -22.75
C LYS A 123 -5.80 -3.23 -21.28
N PRO A 124 -7.01 -2.78 -20.91
CA PRO A 124 -7.54 -3.06 -19.58
C PRO A 124 -7.47 -4.56 -19.26
N GLY A 125 -7.09 -4.89 -18.03
CA GLY A 125 -6.75 -6.24 -17.57
C GLY A 125 -5.26 -6.59 -17.66
N ASP A 126 -4.46 -5.84 -18.45
CA ASP A 126 -3.00 -6.02 -18.49
C ASP A 126 -2.32 -5.38 -17.28
N ASN A 127 -1.09 -5.81 -17.02
CA ASN A 127 -0.21 -5.18 -16.03
C ASN A 127 0.64 -4.06 -16.64
N LEU A 128 0.69 -2.92 -15.94
CA LEU A 128 1.70 -1.88 -16.08
C LEU A 128 2.80 -2.09 -15.04
N PHE A 129 4.02 -1.74 -15.40
CA PHE A 129 5.17 -1.80 -14.51
C PHE A 129 5.67 -0.38 -14.25
N VAL A 130 5.88 -0.07 -12.97
CA VAL A 130 6.33 1.24 -12.50
C VAL A 130 7.57 1.04 -11.66
N ASP A 131 8.69 1.61 -12.08
CA ASP A 131 9.87 1.71 -11.24
C ASP A 131 9.70 2.92 -10.33
N ILE A 132 9.64 2.67 -9.02
CA ILE A 132 9.51 3.69 -8.00
C ILE A 132 10.87 3.84 -7.33
N THR A 133 11.39 5.07 -7.31
CA THR A 133 12.68 5.41 -6.70
C THR A 133 12.48 6.36 -5.54
N VAL A 134 13.08 6.03 -4.39
CA VAL A 134 13.13 6.87 -3.19
C VAL A 134 14.58 6.90 -2.71
N GLY A 135 15.20 8.08 -2.72
CA GLY A 135 16.64 8.20 -2.46
C GLY A 135 17.45 7.40 -3.48
N ASN A 136 18.23 6.41 -3.02
CA ASN A 136 19.04 5.53 -3.86
C ASN A 136 18.40 4.16 -4.12
N GLU A 137 17.20 3.92 -3.60
CA GLU A 137 16.50 2.64 -3.72
C GLU A 137 15.47 2.72 -4.84
N THR A 138 15.51 1.75 -5.75
CA THR A 138 14.48 1.57 -6.79
C THR A 138 13.84 0.21 -6.64
N GLN A 139 12.51 0.17 -6.65
CA GLN A 139 11.74 -1.06 -6.64
C GLN A 139 10.64 -1.00 -7.68
N ARG A 140 10.34 -2.16 -8.29
CA ARG A 140 9.31 -2.29 -9.30
C ARG A 140 7.96 -2.63 -8.67
N LEU A 141 6.95 -1.83 -9.00
CA LEU A 141 5.56 -2.06 -8.66
C LEU A 141 4.77 -2.50 -9.90
N THR A 142 3.95 -3.52 -9.73
CA THR A 142 2.96 -3.93 -10.75
C THR A 142 1.64 -3.25 -10.46
N VAL A 143 1.08 -2.56 -11.45
CA VAL A 143 -0.22 -1.88 -11.39
C VAL A 143 -1.15 -2.48 -12.43
N GLN A 144 -2.36 -2.88 -12.04
CA GLN A 144 -3.35 -3.34 -13.01
C GLN A 144 -3.91 -2.15 -13.81
N LEU A 145 -4.00 -2.31 -15.12
CA LEU A 145 -4.66 -1.34 -15.99
C LEU A 145 -6.16 -1.61 -15.98
N LEU A 146 -6.94 -0.70 -15.45
CA LEU A 146 -8.40 -0.77 -15.42
C LEU A 146 -9.03 0.08 -16.54
N ASP A 147 -10.34 0.00 -16.67
CA ASP A 147 -11.15 0.88 -17.52
C ASP A 147 -12.23 1.60 -16.70
N GLU A 148 -13.02 2.43 -17.37
CA GLU A 148 -14.09 3.22 -16.77
C GLU A 148 -15.42 2.44 -16.66
N SER A 149 -15.37 1.09 -16.66
CA SER A 149 -16.60 0.28 -16.53
C SER A 149 -17.28 0.41 -15.17
N LEU A 150 -16.53 0.84 -14.14
CA LEU A 150 -17.05 1.19 -12.83
C LEU A 150 -17.08 2.72 -12.70
N GLU A 151 -18.25 3.27 -12.34
CA GLU A 151 -18.48 4.72 -12.35
C GLU A 151 -17.51 5.50 -11.44
N TYR A 152 -17.10 4.90 -10.31
CA TYR A 152 -16.15 5.54 -9.39
C TYR A 152 -14.69 5.54 -9.89
N LEU A 153 -14.38 4.79 -10.95
CA LEU A 153 -13.07 4.80 -11.61
C LEU A 153 -12.97 5.86 -12.70
N ALA A 154 -14.11 6.38 -13.17
CA ALA A 154 -14.13 7.46 -14.13
C ALA A 154 -13.52 8.73 -13.48
N PRO A 155 -12.72 9.50 -14.23
CA PRO A 155 -12.17 10.76 -13.72
C PRO A 155 -13.31 11.70 -13.29
N GLU A 156 -13.13 12.41 -12.18
CA GLU A 156 -14.06 13.45 -11.75
C GLU A 156 -14.18 14.52 -12.85
N LYS A 157 -15.42 14.93 -13.15
CA LYS A 157 -15.74 15.91 -14.20
C LYS A 157 -15.55 17.34 -13.74
#